data_AF-A0A2K8N9S0-F1
#
_entry.id   AF-A0A2K8N9S0-F1
#
_cell.length_a   1.000
_cell.length_b   1.000
_cell.length_c   1.000
_cell.angle_alpha   90.00
_cell.angle_beta   90.00
_cell.angle_gamma   90.00
#
_symmetry.space_group_name_H-M   'P 1'
#
loop_
_entity.id
_entity.type
_entity.pdbx_description
1 polymer ?
#
loop_
_entity_poly.entity_id
_entity_poly.type
_entity_poly.pdbx_seq_one_letter_code
_entity_poly.pdbx_strand_id
1 'polypeptide(L)'
;MRYYSIGQVAKLLGVSVDRVRVWEKQGKIRCIRLPSGHRRYPEEEVRRILGQPSVTEGGKRVAIYARVSTRKQEEAGNLQRQKERLLAHAALKGYHVVHVFEDVASGLNAKRRGLKRLVKALENREIDRVLIEYPDRLARFGFEYLEWITKMCGAEIEIMAEKEPEDAHGELVRDLLAIVTSFSARLYGSRGGRAVRKRFQEWMKDAETEGRGPESHDLRGVVSGNGGSSPV
;
A
#
# COMPACT_ATOMS: atom_id res chain seq x y z
N MET A 1 -1.03 -2.93 -33.38
CA MET A 1 -1.12 -4.41 -33.28
C MET A 1 -0.19 -5.10 -34.28
N ARG A 2 0.85 -5.79 -33.80
CA ARG A 2 1.79 -6.56 -34.62
C ARG A 2 1.38 -8.04 -34.64
N TYR A 3 1.57 -8.69 -35.78
CA TYR A 3 1.22 -10.10 -35.98
C TYR A 3 2.43 -10.91 -36.43
N TYR A 4 2.59 -12.10 -35.87
CA TYR A 4 3.69 -13.02 -36.19
C TYR A 4 3.20 -14.23 -36.99
N SER A 5 4.07 -14.74 -37.87
CA SER A 5 3.89 -16.06 -38.50
C SER A 5 4.21 -17.18 -37.51
N ILE A 6 3.73 -18.39 -37.77
CA ILE A 6 4.00 -19.54 -36.88
C ILE A 6 5.50 -19.81 -36.69
N GLY A 7 6.31 -19.60 -37.73
CA GLY A 7 7.76 -19.76 -37.65
C GLY A 7 8.44 -18.69 -36.81
N GLN A 8 7.94 -17.44 -36.89
CA GLN A 8 8.40 -16.37 -36.02
C GLN A 8 8.03 -16.64 -34.56
N VAL A 9 6.80 -17.12 -34.30
CA VAL A 9 6.36 -17.52 -32.95
C VAL A 9 7.21 -18.65 -32.40
N ALA A 10 7.43 -19.71 -33.18
CA ALA A 10 8.28 -20.83 -32.77
C ALA A 10 9.70 -20.37 -32.39
N LYS A 11 10.29 -19.48 -33.19
CA LYS A 11 11.61 -18.89 -32.93
C LYS A 11 11.63 -18.01 -31.67
N LEU A 12 10.59 -17.18 -31.47
CA LEU A 12 10.47 -16.31 -30.31
C LEU A 12 10.26 -17.12 -29.02
N LEU A 13 9.41 -18.16 -29.07
CA LEU A 13 9.07 -19.02 -27.93
C LEU A 13 10.11 -20.09 -27.62
N GLY A 14 11.14 -20.25 -28.45
CA GLY A 14 12.16 -21.31 -28.27
C GLY A 14 11.60 -22.73 -28.40
N VAL A 15 10.51 -22.92 -29.15
CA VAL A 15 9.84 -24.23 -29.33
C VAL A 15 9.71 -24.60 -30.81
N SER A 16 9.43 -25.89 -31.09
CA SER A 16 9.15 -26.34 -32.45
C SER A 16 7.81 -25.80 -32.96
N VAL A 17 7.71 -25.61 -34.28
CA VAL A 17 6.47 -25.20 -34.96
C VAL A 17 5.31 -26.14 -34.64
N ASP A 18 5.57 -27.44 -34.53
CA ASP A 18 4.53 -28.42 -34.18
C ASP A 18 4.03 -28.28 -32.75
N ARG A 19 4.90 -27.87 -31.81
CA ARG A 19 4.46 -27.56 -30.43
C ARG A 19 3.52 -26.36 -30.40
N VAL A 20 3.75 -25.35 -31.25
CA VAL A 20 2.82 -24.22 -31.42
C VAL A 20 1.47 -24.68 -32.00
N ARG A 21 1.48 -25.61 -32.97
CA ARG A 21 0.23 -26.20 -33.52
C ARG A 21 -0.55 -27.01 -32.49
N VAL A 22 0.15 -27.74 -31.63
CA VAL A 22 -0.48 -28.48 -30.52
C VAL A 22 -1.12 -27.50 -29.54
N TRP A 23 -0.44 -26.39 -29.22
CA TRP A 23 -1.00 -25.35 -28.36
C TRP A 23 -2.21 -24.64 -28.98
N GLU A 24 -2.25 -24.43 -30.31
CA GLU A 24 -3.43 -23.93 -31.04
C GLU A 24 -4.61 -24.90 -30.83
N LYS A 25 -4.40 -26.21 -31.06
CA LYS A 25 -5.43 -27.24 -30.87
C LYS A 25 -5.91 -27.37 -29.41
N GLN A 26 -5.03 -27.12 -28.45
CA GLN A 26 -5.34 -27.15 -27.02
C GLN A 26 -5.95 -25.83 -26.51
N GLY A 27 -6.10 -24.80 -27.36
CA GLY A 27 -6.61 -23.49 -26.95
C GLY A 27 -5.65 -22.66 -26.09
N LYS A 28 -4.37 -23.06 -25.99
CA LYS A 28 -3.34 -22.37 -25.19
C LYS A 28 -2.77 -21.12 -25.86
N ILE A 29 -2.88 -21.03 -27.18
CA ILE A 29 -2.49 -19.86 -27.98
C ILE A 29 -3.59 -19.54 -28.98
N ARG A 30 -4.04 -18.28 -29.02
CA ARG A 30 -5.05 -17.83 -30.00
C ARG A 30 -4.38 -17.39 -31.30
N CYS A 31 -5.00 -17.71 -32.43
CA CYS A 31 -4.55 -17.27 -33.75
C CYS A 31 -5.72 -16.71 -34.56
N ILE A 32 -5.40 -15.77 -35.44
CA ILE A 32 -6.31 -15.24 -36.46
C ILE A 32 -5.97 -15.92 -37.78
N ARG A 33 -6.99 -16.42 -38.48
CA ARG A 33 -6.85 -16.91 -39.86
C ARG A 33 -7.26 -15.79 -40.79
N LEU A 34 -6.33 -15.37 -41.64
CA LEU A 34 -6.63 -14.43 -42.72
C LEU A 34 -7.52 -15.10 -43.78
N PRO A 35 -8.24 -14.33 -44.62
CA PRO A 35 -8.97 -14.87 -45.77
C PRO A 35 -8.09 -15.70 -46.72
N SER A 36 -6.77 -15.44 -46.72
CA SER A 36 -5.75 -16.21 -47.45
C SER A 36 -5.35 -17.55 -46.80
N GLY A 37 -5.99 -17.96 -45.69
CA GLY A 37 -5.72 -19.22 -45.00
C GLY A 37 -4.46 -19.23 -44.12
N HIS A 38 -3.66 -18.15 -44.14
CA HIS A 38 -2.47 -18.04 -43.30
C HIS A 38 -2.82 -17.75 -41.84
N ARG A 39 -2.12 -18.44 -40.92
CA ARG A 39 -2.20 -18.21 -39.47
C ARG A 39 -1.35 -17.01 -39.06
N ARG A 40 -1.97 -16.09 -38.32
CA ARG A 40 -1.30 -14.96 -37.68
C ARG A 40 -1.54 -15.01 -36.18
N TYR A 41 -0.46 -14.89 -35.43
CA TYR A 41 -0.50 -14.85 -33.98
C TYR A 41 -0.34 -13.42 -33.51
N PRO A 42 -1.27 -12.89 -32.69
CA PRO A 42 -1.12 -11.60 -32.06
C PRO A 42 0.15 -11.58 -31.19
N GLU A 43 0.89 -10.48 -31.19
CA GLU A 43 2.07 -10.30 -30.33
C GLU A 43 1.78 -10.50 -28.84
N GLU A 44 0.59 -10.10 -28.39
CA GLU A 44 0.08 -10.29 -27.02
C GLU A 44 0.05 -11.76 -26.58
N GLU A 45 -0.31 -12.68 -27.48
CA GLU A 45 -0.39 -14.12 -27.21
C GLU A 45 1.00 -14.73 -27.10
N VAL A 46 1.95 -14.26 -27.92
CA VAL A 46 3.35 -14.71 -27.90
C VAL A 46 4.01 -14.27 -26.60
N ARG A 47 3.82 -13.00 -26.20
CA ARG A 47 4.36 -12.47 -24.94
C ARG A 47 3.78 -13.17 -23.72
N ARG A 48 2.46 -13.43 -23.70
CA ARG A 48 1.80 -14.18 -22.62
C ARG A 48 2.46 -15.55 -22.37
N ILE A 49 2.83 -16.26 -23.44
CA ILE A 49 3.40 -17.61 -23.34
C ILE A 49 4.88 -17.57 -22.95
N LEU A 50 5.61 -16.50 -23.30
CA LEU A 50 6.99 -16.30 -22.84
C LEU A 50 7.13 -16.06 -21.35
N GLY A 51 6.02 -15.95 -20.60
CA GLY A 51 6.05 -15.48 -19.21
C GLY A 51 6.56 -14.05 -19.10
N GLN A 52 6.67 -13.33 -20.23
CA GLN A 52 6.92 -11.91 -20.23
C GLN A 52 5.58 -11.25 -19.89
N PRO A 53 5.51 -10.41 -18.84
CA PRO A 53 4.28 -9.73 -18.48
C PRO A 53 3.77 -9.02 -19.73
N SER A 54 2.51 -9.27 -20.07
CA SER A 54 1.84 -8.61 -21.16
C SER A 54 1.97 -7.11 -20.97
N VAL A 55 2.93 -6.50 -21.67
CA VAL A 55 2.86 -5.09 -22.06
C VAL A 55 1.75 -5.03 -23.12
N THR A 56 0.53 -5.19 -22.64
CA THR A 56 -0.65 -4.63 -23.28
C THR A 56 -0.47 -3.11 -23.23
N GLU A 57 -1.07 -2.37 -24.14
CA GLU A 57 -0.99 -0.91 -24.24
C GLU A 57 -1.62 -0.13 -23.05
N GLY A 58 -1.65 -0.72 -21.85
CA GLY A 58 -1.84 -0.05 -20.56
C GLY A 58 -0.79 -0.62 -19.60
N GLY A 59 -0.07 0.24 -18.88
CA GLY A 59 1.08 -0.14 -18.05
C GLY A 59 0.78 -1.21 -16.99
N LYS A 60 1.80 -1.58 -16.20
CA LYS A 60 1.69 -2.62 -15.14
C LYS A 60 0.34 -2.54 -14.40
N ARG A 61 -0.37 -3.66 -14.26
CA ARG A 61 -1.64 -3.71 -13.51
C ARG A 61 -1.32 -3.51 -12.05
N VAL A 62 -1.76 -2.39 -11.50
CA VAL A 62 -1.38 -1.96 -10.17
C VAL A 62 -2.59 -1.93 -9.26
N ALA A 63 -2.42 -2.46 -8.06
CA ALA A 63 -3.36 -2.23 -6.97
C ALA A 63 -2.80 -1.17 -6.03
N ILE A 64 -3.68 -0.31 -5.54
CA ILE A 64 -3.35 0.65 -4.47
C ILE A 64 -3.88 0.07 -3.16
N TYR A 65 -3.07 0.14 -2.10
CA TYR A 65 -3.50 -0.18 -0.75
C TYR A 65 -3.26 1.01 0.20
N ALA A 66 -4.35 1.53 0.77
CA ALA A 66 -4.38 2.65 1.68
C ALA A 66 -4.90 2.24 3.07
N ARG A 67 -4.35 2.81 4.14
CA ARG A 67 -4.75 2.49 5.51
C ARG A 67 -4.57 3.66 6.47
N VAL A 68 -5.57 3.87 7.32
CA VAL A 68 -5.47 4.69 8.53
C VAL A 68 -5.80 3.88 9.78
N SER A 69 -5.26 4.26 10.93
CA SER A 69 -5.44 3.50 12.17
C SER A 69 -6.79 3.75 12.86
N THR A 70 -7.43 4.89 12.61
CA THR A 70 -8.65 5.31 13.32
C THR A 70 -9.68 5.96 12.40
N ARG A 71 -10.96 5.89 12.77
CA ARG A 71 -12.05 6.60 12.07
C ARG A 71 -11.88 8.12 12.08
N LYS A 72 -11.32 8.68 13.15
CA LYS A 72 -11.01 10.12 13.21
C LYS A 72 -10.07 10.56 12.09
N GLN A 73 -9.07 9.74 11.75
CA GLN A 73 -8.17 10.02 10.63
C GLN A 73 -8.87 9.90 9.28
N GLU A 74 -9.82 8.97 9.14
CA GLU A 74 -10.67 8.86 7.94
C GLU A 74 -11.55 10.10 7.78
N GLU A 75 -12.24 10.53 8.84
CA GLU A 75 -13.09 11.74 8.88
C GLU A 75 -12.28 13.02 8.59
N ALA A 76 -11.03 13.08 9.06
CA ALA A 76 -10.08 14.16 8.74
C ALA A 76 -9.54 14.09 7.29
N GLY A 77 -10.01 13.14 6.48
CA GLY A 77 -9.64 12.98 5.08
C GLY A 77 -8.22 12.45 4.85
N ASN A 78 -7.54 11.90 5.87
CA ASN A 78 -6.17 11.39 5.71
C ASN A 78 -6.14 10.21 4.73
N LEU A 79 -7.12 9.31 4.82
CA LEU A 79 -7.24 8.16 3.93
C LEU A 79 -7.45 8.58 2.47
N GLN A 80 -8.32 9.57 2.26
CA GLN A 80 -8.61 10.09 0.92
C GLN A 80 -7.38 10.77 0.30
N ARG A 81 -6.70 11.64 1.07
CA ARG A 81 -5.45 12.29 0.63
C ARG A 81 -4.35 11.27 0.32
N GLN A 82 -4.25 10.19 1.10
CA GLN A 82 -3.32 9.09 0.81
C GLN A 82 -3.63 8.40 -0.53
N LYS A 83 -4.90 8.08 -0.79
CA LYS A 83 -5.32 7.48 -2.07
C LYS A 83 -4.99 8.40 -3.25
N GLU A 84 -5.28 9.70 -3.13
CA GLU A 84 -4.99 10.68 -4.18
C GLU A 84 -3.49 10.76 -4.50
N ARG A 85 -2.63 10.77 -3.48
CA ARG A 85 -1.16 10.72 -3.68
C ARG A 85 -0.73 9.45 -4.40
N LEU A 86 -1.25 8.29 -4.01
CA LEU A 86 -0.94 7.00 -4.65
C LEU A 86 -1.46 6.92 -6.09
N LEU A 87 -2.65 7.47 -6.35
CA LEU A 87 -3.23 7.56 -7.70
C LEU A 87 -2.42 8.50 -8.60
N ALA A 88 -2.01 9.66 -8.08
CA ALA A 88 -1.15 10.58 -8.80
C ALA A 88 0.20 9.94 -9.14
N HIS A 89 0.81 9.24 -8.18
CA HIS A 89 2.05 8.49 -8.40
C HIS A 89 1.89 7.39 -9.47
N ALA A 90 0.79 6.64 -9.43
CA ALA A 90 0.48 5.63 -10.44
C ALA A 90 0.32 6.27 -11.83
N ALA A 91 -0.38 7.40 -11.93
CA ALA A 91 -0.57 8.13 -13.18
C ALA A 91 0.76 8.64 -13.76
N LEU A 92 1.63 9.21 -12.92
CA LEU A 92 2.97 9.67 -13.34
C LEU A 92 3.84 8.53 -13.89
N LYS A 93 3.68 7.31 -13.36
CA LYS A 93 4.40 6.12 -13.84
C LYS A 93 3.70 5.41 -15.01
N GLY A 94 2.57 5.93 -15.49
CA GLY A 94 1.79 5.30 -16.55
C GLY A 94 1.22 3.94 -16.17
N TYR A 95 0.99 3.70 -14.88
CA TYR A 95 0.43 2.45 -14.36
C TYR A 95 -1.07 2.35 -14.59
N HIS A 96 -1.55 1.14 -14.85
CA HIS A 96 -2.97 0.88 -14.98
C HIS A 96 -3.51 0.41 -13.63
N VAL A 97 -4.18 1.31 -12.91
CA VAL A 97 -4.76 0.98 -11.61
C VAL A 97 -6.00 0.11 -11.79
N VAL A 98 -5.91 -1.17 -11.42
CA VAL A 98 -7.00 -2.15 -11.55
C VAL A 98 -7.84 -2.26 -10.29
N HIS A 99 -7.24 -1.99 -9.13
CA HIS A 99 -7.89 -2.12 -7.83
C HIS A 99 -7.43 -1.02 -6.87
N VAL A 100 -8.36 -0.56 -6.03
CA VAL A 100 -8.06 0.29 -4.88
C VAL A 100 -8.64 -0.37 -3.64
N PHE A 101 -7.79 -0.69 -2.69
CA PHE A 101 -8.12 -1.32 -1.42
C PHE A 101 -7.84 -0.35 -0.27
N GLU A 102 -8.73 -0.34 0.71
CA GLU A 102 -8.61 0.53 1.87
C GLU A 102 -9.03 -0.17 3.17
N ASP A 103 -8.46 0.25 4.29
CA ASP A 103 -8.85 -0.19 5.62
C ASP A 103 -8.73 0.93 6.66
N VAL A 104 -9.69 0.97 7.59
CA VAL A 104 -9.65 1.80 8.80
C VAL A 104 -9.45 0.88 10.00
N ALA A 105 -8.19 0.57 10.25
CA ALA A 105 -7.78 -0.33 11.32
C ALA A 105 -6.27 -0.19 11.60
N SER A 106 -5.87 -0.55 12.82
CA SER A 106 -4.45 -0.70 13.20
C SER A 106 -3.72 -1.68 12.26
N GLY A 107 -2.44 -1.41 12.01
CA GLY A 107 -1.54 -2.29 11.25
C GLY A 107 -1.31 -3.66 11.90
N LEU A 108 -1.68 -3.83 13.18
CA LEU A 108 -1.65 -5.12 13.90
C LEU A 108 -2.85 -6.01 13.57
N ASN A 109 -3.93 -5.46 12.99
CA ASN A 109 -5.14 -6.23 12.72
C ASN A 109 -5.02 -7.05 11.42
N ALA A 110 -4.79 -8.35 11.54
CA ALA A 110 -4.74 -9.26 10.37
C ALA A 110 -6.11 -9.53 9.71
N LYS A 111 -7.23 -9.15 10.34
CA LYS A 111 -8.60 -9.39 9.83
C LYS A 111 -9.15 -8.25 8.96
N ARG A 112 -8.29 -7.33 8.55
CA ARG A 112 -8.58 -6.22 7.62
C ARG A 112 -9.20 -6.71 6.32
N ARG A 113 -10.33 -6.10 5.91
CA ARG A 113 -11.12 -6.57 4.75
C ARG A 113 -10.44 -6.17 3.45
N GLY A 114 -9.88 -4.97 3.37
CA GLY A 114 -9.10 -4.50 2.23
C GLY A 114 -7.88 -5.39 2.00
N LEU A 115 -7.11 -5.67 3.06
CA LEU A 115 -5.94 -6.55 2.97
C LEU A 115 -6.30 -7.96 2.47
N LYS A 116 -7.40 -8.56 2.97
CA LYS A 116 -7.86 -9.87 2.47
C LYS A 116 -8.22 -9.84 0.98
N ARG A 117 -8.89 -8.78 0.52
CA ARG A 117 -9.22 -8.61 -0.91
C ARG A 117 -7.97 -8.43 -1.76
N LEU A 118 -6.97 -7.69 -1.27
CA LEU A 118 -5.68 -7.54 -1.91
C LEU A 118 -4.98 -8.91 -2.10
N VAL A 119 -4.89 -9.70 -1.03
CA VAL A 119 -4.28 -11.04 -1.09
C VAL A 119 -5.01 -11.94 -2.08
N LYS A 120 -6.36 -11.90 -2.12
CA LYS A 120 -7.15 -12.66 -3.09
C LYS A 120 -6.90 -12.23 -4.54
N ALA A 121 -6.77 -10.94 -4.79
CA ALA A 121 -6.47 -10.43 -6.13
C ALA A 121 -5.03 -10.78 -6.57
N LEU A 122 -4.08 -10.85 -5.63
CA LEU A 122 -2.73 -11.38 -5.86
C LEU A 122 -2.76 -12.88 -6.20
N GLU A 123 -3.51 -13.68 -5.43
CA GLU A 123 -3.71 -15.11 -5.66
C GLU A 123 -4.29 -15.38 -7.06
N ASN A 124 -5.28 -14.57 -7.48
CA ASN A 124 -5.89 -14.63 -8.81
C ASN A 124 -5.00 -14.10 -9.95
N ARG A 125 -3.79 -13.59 -9.64
CA ARG A 125 -2.86 -12.96 -10.61
C ARG A 125 -3.47 -11.79 -11.39
N GLU A 126 -4.36 -11.04 -10.75
CA GLU A 126 -5.00 -9.86 -11.32
C GLU A 126 -4.08 -8.62 -11.28
N ILE A 127 -3.03 -8.67 -10.46
CA ILE A 127 -2.16 -7.54 -10.11
C ILE A 127 -0.71 -7.93 -10.35
N ASP A 128 0.07 -7.01 -10.94
CA ASP A 128 1.51 -7.14 -11.15
C ASP A 128 2.32 -6.32 -10.12
N ARG A 129 1.69 -5.32 -9.49
CA ARG A 129 2.33 -4.46 -8.49
C ARG A 129 1.35 -3.90 -7.47
N VAL A 130 1.78 -3.82 -6.20
CA VAL A 130 1.02 -3.20 -5.12
C VAL A 130 1.70 -1.88 -4.73
N LEU A 131 0.99 -0.77 -4.85
CA LEU A 131 1.45 0.53 -4.37
C LEU A 131 0.96 0.78 -2.95
N ILE A 132 1.89 1.15 -2.08
CA ILE A 132 1.65 1.59 -0.71
C ILE A 132 2.44 2.86 -0.43
N GLU A 133 1.97 3.65 0.54
CA GLU A 133 2.69 4.86 0.92
C GLU A 133 3.92 4.54 1.77
N TYR A 134 3.74 3.70 2.79
CA TYR A 134 4.77 3.26 3.75
C TYR A 134 4.58 1.77 4.09
N PRO A 135 5.64 1.05 4.51
CA PRO A 135 5.55 -0.35 4.91
C PRO A 135 4.49 -0.61 6.01
N ASP A 136 4.40 0.29 6.99
CA ASP A 136 3.49 0.19 8.14
C ASP A 136 2.00 0.33 7.76
N ARG A 137 1.71 0.87 6.56
CA ARG A 137 0.36 0.91 6.02
C ARG A 137 -0.09 -0.51 5.71
N LEU A 138 0.79 -1.33 5.15
CA LEU A 138 0.47 -2.71 4.85
C LEU A 138 0.46 -3.59 6.09
N ALA A 139 1.49 -3.51 6.95
CA ALA A 139 1.52 -4.24 8.22
C ALA A 139 2.52 -3.64 9.21
N ARG A 140 2.18 -3.66 10.51
CA ARG A 140 3.13 -3.26 11.57
C ARG A 140 4.22 -4.31 11.80
N PHE A 141 3.87 -5.58 11.64
CA PHE A 141 4.79 -6.71 11.68
C PHE A 141 4.51 -7.66 10.52
N GLY A 142 5.53 -8.40 10.08
CA GLY A 142 5.39 -9.38 9.01
C GLY A 142 5.27 -8.76 7.61
N PHE A 143 5.71 -7.51 7.44
CA PHE A 143 5.82 -6.88 6.13
C PHE A 143 6.66 -7.73 5.16
N GLU A 144 7.80 -8.24 5.62
CA GLU A 144 8.69 -9.11 4.83
C GLU A 144 7.98 -10.38 4.34
N TYR A 145 7.11 -10.99 5.16
CA TYR A 145 6.31 -12.13 4.73
C TYR A 145 5.30 -11.74 3.66
N LEU A 146 4.66 -10.58 3.78
CA LEU A 146 3.74 -10.08 2.75
C LEU A 146 4.48 -9.75 1.45
N GLU A 147 5.69 -9.20 1.54
CA GLU A 147 6.54 -8.95 0.38
C GLU A 147 6.91 -10.25 -0.33
N TRP A 148 7.33 -11.26 0.44
CA TRP A 148 7.66 -12.59 -0.08
C TRP A 148 6.45 -13.26 -0.75
N ILE A 149 5.28 -13.25 -0.10
CA ILE A 149 4.03 -13.78 -0.67
C ILE A 149 3.67 -13.05 -1.97
N THR A 150 3.79 -11.72 -1.99
CA THR A 150 3.50 -10.91 -3.18
C THR A 150 4.42 -11.32 -4.34
N LYS A 151 5.73 -11.51 -4.06
CA LYS A 151 6.72 -12.02 -5.02
C LYS A 151 6.36 -13.41 -5.53
N MET A 152 5.94 -14.34 -4.66
CA MET A 152 5.50 -15.68 -5.06
C MET A 152 4.27 -15.65 -5.98
N CYS A 153 3.36 -14.69 -5.79
CA CYS A 153 2.22 -14.46 -6.67
C CYS A 153 2.60 -13.84 -8.03
N GLY A 154 3.87 -13.47 -8.23
CA GLY A 154 4.36 -12.82 -9.46
C GLY A 154 4.14 -11.31 -9.48
N ALA A 155 3.96 -10.69 -8.32
CA ALA A 155 3.82 -9.24 -8.16
C ALA A 155 4.92 -8.68 -7.25
N GLU A 156 5.03 -7.36 -7.21
CA GLU A 156 5.99 -6.67 -6.33
C GLU A 156 5.28 -5.59 -5.50
N ILE A 157 5.80 -5.30 -4.31
CA ILE A 157 5.37 -4.14 -3.53
C ILE A 157 6.28 -2.96 -3.91
N GLU A 158 5.67 -1.81 -4.19
CA GLU A 158 6.38 -0.56 -4.39
C GLU A 158 5.91 0.46 -3.34
N ILE A 159 6.88 1.04 -2.63
CA ILE A 159 6.69 2.02 -1.57
C ILE A 159 6.92 3.40 -2.17
N MET A 160 5.96 4.32 -1.96
CA MET A 160 6.03 5.67 -2.52
C MET A 160 6.96 6.60 -1.73
N ALA A 161 6.94 6.54 -0.39
CA ALA A 161 7.59 7.54 0.44
C ALA A 161 8.65 6.92 1.37
N GLU A 162 9.78 7.61 1.50
CA GLU A 162 10.94 7.12 2.27
C GLU A 162 10.82 7.40 3.78
N LYS A 163 9.99 8.36 4.19
CA LYS A 163 9.87 8.79 5.60
C LYS A 163 8.42 8.94 6.05
N GLU A 164 8.09 8.29 7.17
CA GLU A 164 6.77 8.35 7.80
C GLU A 164 6.42 9.80 8.26
N PRO A 165 5.13 10.17 8.22
CA PRO A 165 4.65 11.45 8.74
C PRO A 165 4.78 11.53 10.27
N GLU A 166 4.85 12.75 10.82
CA GLU A 166 4.96 12.98 12.27
C GLU A 166 3.78 12.41 13.08
N ASP A 167 2.61 12.22 12.46
CA ASP A 167 1.45 11.60 13.12
C ASP A 167 1.61 10.08 13.37
N ALA A 168 2.64 9.46 12.80
CA ALA A 168 2.96 8.04 13.00
C ALA A 168 3.27 7.69 14.47
N HIS A 169 3.83 8.63 15.25
CA HIS A 169 4.12 8.43 16.67
C HIS A 169 2.87 8.01 17.46
N GLY A 170 1.74 8.68 17.21
CA GLY A 170 0.48 8.36 17.88
C GLY A 170 -0.08 6.99 17.48
N GLU A 171 0.15 6.54 16.25
CA GLU A 171 -0.24 5.18 15.83
C GLU A 171 0.64 4.11 16.51
N LEU A 172 1.95 4.34 16.56
CA LEU A 172 2.92 3.43 17.18
C LEU A 172 2.62 3.21 18.67
N VAL A 173 2.35 4.27 19.42
CA VAL A 173 2.04 4.15 20.85
C VAL A 173 0.74 3.35 21.06
N ARG A 174 -0.29 3.58 20.24
CA ARG A 174 -1.54 2.80 20.30
C ARG A 174 -1.33 1.34 19.97
N ASP A 175 -0.45 1.04 19.03
CA ASP A 175 -0.09 -0.33 18.67
C ASP A 175 0.68 -1.03 19.81
N LEU A 176 1.64 -0.33 20.44
CA LEU A 176 2.33 -0.84 21.63
C LEU A 176 1.35 -1.11 22.78
N LEU A 177 0.43 -0.19 23.04
CA LEU A 177 -0.64 -0.37 24.03
C LEU A 177 -1.48 -1.61 23.74
N ALA A 178 -1.82 -1.86 22.48
CA ALA A 178 -2.59 -3.03 22.08
C ALA A 178 -1.83 -4.33 22.36
N ILE A 179 -0.52 -4.35 22.08
CA ILE A 179 0.37 -5.48 22.35
C ILE A 179 0.44 -5.74 23.86
N VAL A 180 0.81 -4.73 24.65
CA VAL A 180 0.91 -4.86 26.12
C VAL A 180 -0.42 -5.30 26.73
N THR A 181 -1.53 -4.70 26.30
CA THR A 181 -2.87 -5.08 26.77
C THR A 181 -3.18 -6.55 26.46
N SER A 182 -2.83 -7.03 25.27
CA SER A 182 -3.02 -8.44 24.88
C SER A 182 -2.21 -9.40 25.75
N PHE A 183 -0.93 -9.07 26.01
CA PHE A 183 -0.08 -9.85 26.91
C PHE A 183 -0.61 -9.83 28.35
N SER A 184 -0.97 -8.67 28.88
CA SER A 184 -1.54 -8.53 30.22
C SER A 184 -2.87 -9.27 30.37
N ALA A 185 -3.70 -9.30 29.33
CA ALA A 185 -4.94 -10.09 29.33
C ALA A 185 -4.69 -11.60 29.38
N ARG A 186 -3.60 -12.08 28.75
CA ARG A 186 -3.18 -13.49 28.81
C ARG A 186 -2.55 -13.86 30.16
N LEU A 187 -1.74 -12.97 30.73
CA LEU A 187 -1.03 -13.21 31.99
C LEU A 187 -1.93 -13.06 33.22
N TYR A 188 -2.79 -12.04 33.24
CA TYR A 188 -3.56 -11.61 34.42
C TYR A 188 -5.07 -11.66 34.20
N GLY A 189 -5.52 -12.29 33.10
CA GLY A 189 -6.92 -12.34 32.71
C GLY A 189 -7.47 -11.00 32.19
N SER A 190 -8.72 -11.02 31.74
CA SER A 190 -9.38 -9.87 31.09
C SER A 190 -9.51 -8.62 31.99
N ARG A 191 -9.48 -8.78 33.32
CA ARG A 191 -9.48 -7.67 34.28
C ARG A 191 -8.10 -6.99 34.35
N GLY A 192 -7.01 -7.77 34.36
CA GLY A 192 -5.65 -7.23 34.35
C GLY A 192 -5.31 -6.47 33.07
N GLY A 193 -5.70 -7.00 31.90
CA GLY A 193 -5.54 -6.29 30.63
C GLY A 193 -6.24 -4.92 30.60
N ARG A 194 -7.47 -4.83 31.15
CA ARG A 194 -8.20 -3.56 31.26
C ARG A 194 -7.53 -2.58 32.22
N ALA A 195 -7.02 -3.06 33.35
CA ALA A 195 -6.33 -2.22 34.33
C ALA A 195 -5.03 -1.61 33.75
N VAL A 196 -4.22 -2.41 33.05
CA VAL A 196 -3.00 -1.93 32.38
C VAL A 196 -3.33 -0.91 31.31
N ARG A 197 -4.33 -1.19 30.46
CA ARG A 197 -4.78 -0.23 29.44
C ARG A 197 -5.23 1.10 30.04
N LYS A 198 -5.98 1.07 31.15
CA LYS A 198 -6.47 2.28 31.83
C LYS A 198 -5.31 3.12 32.39
N ARG A 199 -4.41 2.50 33.15
CA ARG A 199 -3.23 3.19 33.74
C ARG A 199 -2.36 3.84 32.68
N PHE A 200 -2.15 3.14 31.57
CA PHE A 200 -1.30 3.66 30.50
C PHE A 200 -2.00 4.77 29.69
N GLN A 201 -3.34 4.71 29.56
CA GLN A 201 -4.11 5.83 28.98
C GLN A 201 -4.09 7.08 29.87
N GLU A 202 -4.07 6.90 31.20
CA GLU A 202 -3.88 7.99 32.16
C GLU A 202 -2.49 8.61 31.98
N TRP A 203 -1.42 7.80 31.97
CA TRP A 203 -0.05 8.27 31.72
C TRP A 203 0.13 9.01 30.39
N MET A 204 -0.54 8.59 29.32
CA MET A 204 -0.46 9.32 28.06
C MET A 204 -1.13 10.69 28.13
N LYS A 205 -2.26 10.80 28.84
CA LYS A 205 -2.92 12.10 29.03
C LYS A 205 -2.02 13.02 29.82
N ASP A 206 -1.38 12.50 30.87
CA ASP A 206 -0.46 13.25 31.72
C ASP A 206 0.75 13.75 30.90
N ALA A 207 1.35 12.89 30.06
CA ALA A 207 2.45 13.25 29.17
C ALA A 207 2.06 14.25 28.05
N GLU A 208 0.83 14.16 27.51
CA GLU A 208 0.30 15.14 26.54
C GLU A 208 0.04 16.51 27.20
N THR A 209 -0.35 16.54 28.47
CA THR A 209 -0.48 17.80 29.25
C THR A 209 0.86 18.40 29.64
N GLU A 210 1.87 17.58 29.98
CA GLU A 210 3.22 18.07 30.31
C GLU A 210 4.00 18.54 29.07
N GLY A 211 3.72 17.96 27.88
CA GLY A 211 4.29 18.39 26.60
C GLY A 211 3.73 19.71 26.05
N ARG A 212 2.64 20.24 26.63
CA ARG A 212 2.15 21.61 26.40
C ARG A 212 2.66 22.53 27.51
N GLY A 213 3.95 22.85 27.47
CA GLY A 213 4.49 24.01 28.20
C GLY A 213 3.81 25.31 27.72
N PRO A 214 3.71 26.35 28.58
CA PRO A 214 2.74 27.42 28.42
C PRO A 214 2.94 28.18 27.10
N GLU A 215 1.82 28.48 26.44
CA GLU A 215 1.77 29.45 25.34
C GLU A 215 2.56 30.70 25.77
N SER A 216 3.48 31.11 24.90
CA SER A 216 4.28 32.32 25.07
C SER A 216 3.35 33.52 25.28
N HIS A 217 3.15 33.89 26.54
CA HIS A 217 2.53 35.14 26.91
C HIS A 217 3.35 36.30 26.35
N ASP A 218 2.66 37.16 25.62
CA ASP A 218 3.05 38.49 25.15
C ASP A 218 4.24 39.13 25.87
N LEU A 219 5.32 39.33 25.13
CA LEU A 219 6.28 40.41 25.38
C LEU A 219 6.04 41.54 24.38
N ARG A 220 4.85 42.14 24.44
CA ARG A 220 4.59 43.49 23.94
C ARG A 220 4.03 44.33 25.08
N GLY A 221 4.92 44.91 25.87
CA GLY A 221 4.47 45.72 27.00
C GLY A 221 5.53 46.38 27.86
N VAL A 222 6.73 46.71 27.34
CA VAL A 222 7.64 47.62 28.07
C VAL A 222 8.41 48.52 27.10
N VAL A 223 7.71 49.38 26.36
CA VAL A 223 8.29 50.65 25.89
C VAL A 223 7.16 51.68 25.90
N SER A 224 7.05 52.47 26.97
CA SER A 224 6.49 53.83 26.99
C SER A 224 6.52 54.42 28.40
N GLY A 225 7.26 55.52 28.57
CA GLY A 225 6.82 56.65 29.39
C GLY A 225 7.40 56.84 30.79
N ASN A 226 8.40 57.74 30.87
CA ASN A 226 8.53 58.88 31.82
C ASN A 226 10.00 58.99 32.28
N GLY A 227 10.73 60.08 32.07
CA GLY A 227 10.30 61.47 31.95
C GLY A 227 10.72 62.22 33.22
N GLY A 228 11.79 63.02 33.12
CA GLY A 228 11.95 64.26 33.87
C GLY A 228 12.51 64.20 35.30
N SER A 229 13.75 64.68 35.41
CA SER A 229 14.16 65.77 36.29
C SER A 229 14.04 65.62 37.81
N SER A 230 15.16 65.78 38.52
CA SER A 230 15.17 66.64 39.71
C SER A 230 16.54 67.27 39.97
N PRO A 231 16.56 68.45 40.63
CA PRO A 231 17.63 69.43 40.55
C PRO A 231 18.50 69.48 41.81
N VAL A 232 19.42 70.47 41.76
CA VAL A 232 20.32 71.04 42.77
C VAL A 232 21.63 70.31 43.02
#